data_AF-A0A1C4Z9H9-F1
#
_entry.id   AF-A0A1C4Z9H9-F1
#
_cell.length_a   1.000
_cell.length_b   1.000
_cell.length_c   1.000
_cell.angle_alpha   90.00
_cell.angle_beta   90.00
_cell.angle_gamma   90.00
#
_symmetry.space_group_name_H-M   'P 1'
#
loop_
_entity.id
_entity.type
_entity.pdbx_description
1 polymer ?
#
loop_
_entity_poly.entity_id
_entity_poly.type
_entity_poly.pdbx_seq_one_letter_code
_entity_poly.pdbx_strand_id
1 'polypeptide(L)'
;MLGAHLRAALADGYAAVHLTFGRGRIPGMDLPDPSPNSLERALLAGGADGVRIVDLRSPAAAEAAALLDRPARTRVVSGVYDPGQDERHYLDLPSPRDSFDVVAVVPTVCAVHPLSAATARDAAGRRDE
;
A
#
# COMPACT_ATOMS: atom_id res chain seq x y z
N MET A 1 -8.11 4.83 15.50
CA MET A 1 -8.10 4.37 14.09
C MET A 1 -9.16 3.30 13.88
N LEU A 2 -9.89 3.32 12.77
CA LEU A 2 -10.98 2.37 12.47
C LEU A 2 -10.53 0.90 12.59
N GLY A 3 -9.34 0.56 12.08
CA GLY A 3 -8.82 -0.82 12.13
C GLY A 3 -8.67 -1.38 13.55
N ALA A 4 -8.21 -0.57 14.51
CA ALA A 4 -8.10 -0.99 15.91
C ALA A 4 -9.47 -1.29 16.54
N HIS A 5 -10.49 -0.49 16.18
CA HIS A 5 -11.86 -0.72 16.64
C HIS A 5 -12.46 -1.99 16.02
N LEU A 6 -12.26 -2.20 14.71
CA LEU A 6 -12.68 -3.42 14.02
C LEU A 6 -12.02 -4.67 14.61
N ARG A 7 -10.70 -4.62 14.88
CA ARG A 7 -9.99 -5.72 15.53
C ARG A 7 -10.55 -6.01 16.93
N ALA A 8 -10.84 -4.99 17.73
CA ALA A 8 -11.43 -5.18 19.05
C ALA A 8 -12.85 -5.77 19.00
N ALA A 9 -13.65 -5.37 18.01
CA ALA A 9 -15.04 -5.81 17.88
C ALA A 9 -15.20 -7.20 17.26
N LEU A 10 -14.32 -7.57 16.33
CA LEU A 10 -14.46 -8.78 15.50
C LEU A 10 -13.45 -9.88 15.84
N ALA A 11 -12.41 -9.58 16.63
CA ALA A 11 -11.34 -10.52 16.98
C ALA A 11 -10.83 -11.28 15.75
N ASP A 12 -10.83 -12.62 15.78
CA ASP A 12 -10.37 -13.48 14.68
C ASP A 12 -11.23 -13.37 13.40
N GLY A 13 -12.41 -12.72 13.49
CA GLY A 13 -13.25 -12.38 12.34
C GLY A 13 -12.75 -11.18 11.53
N TYR A 14 -11.66 -10.51 11.96
CA TYR A 14 -11.06 -9.39 11.25
C TYR A 14 -9.57 -9.64 10.98
N ALA A 15 -9.18 -9.48 9.72
CA ALA A 15 -7.79 -9.48 9.29
C ALA A 15 -7.45 -8.14 8.62
N ALA A 16 -6.36 -7.51 9.06
CA ALA A 16 -5.83 -6.30 8.46
C ALA A 16 -4.70 -6.64 7.48
N VAL A 17 -4.90 -6.29 6.22
CA VAL A 17 -3.90 -6.47 5.17
C VAL A 17 -3.37 -5.10 4.78
N HIS A 18 -2.04 -4.92 4.89
CA HIS A 18 -1.37 -3.72 4.39
C HIS A 18 -0.87 -3.94 2.97
N LEU A 19 -1.31 -3.10 2.05
CA LEU A 19 -0.85 -3.10 0.66
C LEU A 19 0.04 -1.89 0.45
N THR A 20 1.27 -2.13 0.01
CA THR A 20 2.22 -1.06 -0.28
C THR A 20 3.04 -1.38 -1.52
N PHE A 21 3.87 -0.44 -1.94
CA PHE A 21 4.64 -0.54 -3.16
C PHE A 21 5.95 0.22 -3.10
N GLY A 22 6.89 -0.20 -3.95
CA GLY A 22 8.17 0.44 -4.14
C GLY A 22 8.05 1.72 -4.96
N ARG A 23 8.40 1.60 -6.24
CA ARG A 23 8.44 2.71 -7.20
C ARG A 23 7.28 2.64 -8.18
N GLY A 24 7.19 3.62 -9.07
CA GLY A 24 6.30 3.59 -10.21
C GLY A 24 5.55 4.89 -10.38
N ARG A 25 4.34 4.79 -10.93
CA ARG A 25 3.49 5.96 -11.20
C ARG A 25 2.06 5.73 -10.78
N ILE A 26 1.41 6.80 -10.36
CA ILE A 26 -0.05 6.88 -10.22
C ILE A 26 -0.57 7.91 -11.23
N PRO A 27 -1.89 8.07 -11.42
CA PRO A 27 -2.41 9.04 -12.39
C PRO A 27 -1.84 10.45 -12.16
N GLY A 28 -1.14 10.98 -13.17
CA GLY A 28 -0.61 12.35 -13.16
C GLY A 28 0.73 12.57 -12.44
N MET A 29 1.35 11.54 -11.85
CA MET A 29 2.58 11.72 -11.07
C MET A 29 3.45 10.47 -10.96
N ASP A 30 4.76 10.70 -10.93
CA ASP A 30 5.76 9.68 -10.59
C ASP A 30 5.97 9.64 -9.08
N LEU A 31 6.13 8.43 -8.55
CA LEU A 31 6.38 8.19 -7.15
C LEU A 31 7.89 8.20 -6.90
N PRO A 32 8.38 8.91 -5.86
CA PRO A 32 9.76 8.78 -5.42
C PRO A 32 10.01 7.37 -4.89
N ASP A 33 11.28 6.99 -4.87
CA ASP A 33 11.72 5.78 -4.18
C ASP A 33 11.32 5.83 -2.70
N PRO A 34 10.89 4.71 -2.10
CA PRO A 34 10.55 4.69 -0.68
C PRO A 34 11.73 5.11 0.19
N SER A 35 11.41 5.78 1.30
CA SER A 35 12.39 6.22 2.30
C SER A 35 13.28 5.03 2.73
N PRO A 36 14.59 5.21 2.91
CA PRO A 36 15.50 4.14 3.33
C PRO A 36 15.08 3.44 4.63
N ASN A 37 14.36 4.14 5.49
CA ASN A 37 13.91 3.68 6.81
C ASN A 37 12.47 3.14 6.82
N SER A 38 11.86 2.98 5.64
CA SER A 38 10.48 2.55 5.50
C SER A 38 10.32 1.02 5.50
N LEU A 39 9.10 0.57 5.82
CA LEU A 39 8.69 -0.83 5.73
C LEU A 39 8.83 -1.34 4.28
N GLU A 40 8.46 -0.53 3.31
CA GLU A 40 8.57 -0.78 1.88
C GLU A 40 10.01 -1.10 1.49
N ARG A 41 10.96 -0.24 1.89
CA ARG A 41 12.37 -0.42 1.56
C ARG A 41 12.92 -1.70 2.14
N ALA A 42 12.60 -2.00 3.40
CA ALA A 42 13.06 -3.20 4.06
C ALA A 42 12.52 -4.48 3.40
N LEU A 43 11.24 -4.49 3.01
CA LEU A 43 10.64 -5.66 2.34
C LEU A 43 11.17 -5.87 0.92
N LEU A 44 11.60 -4.80 0.24
CA LEU A 44 12.19 -4.81 -1.10
C LEU A 44 13.70 -5.08 -1.13
N ALA A 45 14.40 -5.02 0.01
CA ALA A 45 15.86 -5.15 0.08
C ALA A 45 16.40 -6.49 -0.45
N GLY A 46 15.55 -7.53 -0.55
CA GLY A 46 15.89 -8.83 -1.12
C GLY A 46 15.93 -8.90 -2.66
N GLY A 47 15.66 -7.80 -3.37
CA GLY A 47 15.78 -7.74 -4.83
C GLY A 47 14.78 -8.60 -5.61
N ALA A 48 13.68 -9.00 -4.98
CA ALA A 48 12.63 -9.72 -5.69
C ALA A 48 11.87 -8.76 -6.61
N ASP A 49 11.88 -9.04 -7.92
CA ASP A 49 11.12 -8.30 -8.92
C ASP A 49 9.61 -8.60 -8.88
N GLY A 50 9.19 -9.58 -8.06
CA GLY A 50 7.81 -10.02 -7.91
C GLY A 50 7.11 -9.44 -6.67
N VAL A 51 5.77 -9.55 -6.66
CA VAL A 51 4.96 -9.24 -5.48
C VAL A 51 5.38 -10.15 -4.33
N ARG A 52 5.69 -9.55 -3.18
CA ARG A 52 6.03 -10.28 -1.95
C ARG A 52 4.87 -10.15 -0.97
N ILE A 53 4.38 -11.29 -0.48
CA ILE A 53 3.35 -11.36 0.54
C ILE A 53 3.98 -11.99 1.79
N VAL A 54 3.85 -11.33 2.93
CA VAL A 54 4.37 -11.77 4.22
C VAL A 54 3.21 -11.93 5.18
N ASP A 55 2.96 -13.16 5.62
CA ASP A 55 2.07 -13.45 6.75
C ASP A 55 2.81 -13.12 8.05
N LEU A 56 2.35 -12.07 8.76
CA LEU A 56 3.00 -11.59 9.98
C LEU A 56 2.68 -12.46 11.20
N ARG A 57 1.66 -13.34 11.08
CA ARG A 57 1.27 -14.31 12.10
C ARG A 57 2.09 -15.60 12.00
N SER A 58 2.77 -15.82 10.88
CA SER A 58 3.60 -17.00 10.69
C SER A 58 4.94 -16.87 11.43
N PRO A 59 5.34 -17.89 12.22
CA PRO A 59 6.67 -17.94 12.82
C PRO A 59 7.80 -18.05 11.78
N ALA A 60 7.47 -18.38 10.52
CA ALA A 60 8.42 -18.49 9.42
C ALA A 60 8.83 -17.14 8.80
N ALA A 61 8.31 -16.01 9.29
CA ALA A 61 8.65 -14.67 8.82
C ALA A 61 10.07 -14.20 9.22
N ALA A 62 11.04 -15.11 9.29
CA ALA A 62 12.36 -14.91 9.90
C ALA A 62 13.20 -13.80 9.25
N GLU A 63 13.15 -13.64 7.93
CA GLU A 63 13.90 -12.56 7.23
C GLU A 63 13.35 -11.16 7.53
N ALA A 64 12.07 -11.05 7.88
CA ALA A 64 11.44 -9.79 8.24
C ALA A 64 11.28 -9.63 9.76
N ALA A 65 11.43 -10.70 10.56
CA ALA A 65 11.07 -10.76 11.98
C ALA A 65 11.64 -9.60 12.81
N ALA A 66 12.92 -9.25 12.60
CA ALA A 66 13.56 -8.15 13.31
C ALA A 66 12.97 -6.77 12.98
N LEU A 67 12.36 -6.60 11.81
CA LEU A 67 11.67 -5.37 11.38
C LEU A 67 10.20 -5.34 11.85
N LEU A 68 9.58 -6.49 12.07
CA LEU A 68 8.15 -6.62 12.34
C LEU A 68 7.75 -6.26 13.78
N ASP A 69 8.67 -6.39 14.72
CA ASP A 69 8.44 -6.13 16.14
C ASP A 69 8.99 -4.77 16.61
N ARG A 70 9.59 -3.98 15.71
CA ARG A 70 10.15 -2.65 16.01
C ARG A 70 9.29 -1.53 15.42
N PRO A 71 9.42 -0.29 15.92
CA PRO A 71 8.83 0.87 15.26
C PRO A 71 9.23 0.94 13.79
N ALA A 72 8.23 1.17 12.94
CA ALA A 72 8.39 1.22 11.50
C ALA A 72 7.59 2.40 10.95
N ARG A 73 7.90 2.79 9.71
CA ARG A 73 7.16 3.81 8.99
C ARG A 73 6.69 3.24 7.67
N THR A 74 5.49 3.59 7.25
CA THR A 74 4.96 3.17 5.96
C THR A 74 4.31 4.34 5.25
N ARG A 75 4.43 4.38 3.93
CA ARG A 75 3.93 5.49 3.11
C ARG A 75 2.43 5.33 2.88
N VAL A 76 1.68 6.42 3.08
CA VAL A 76 0.25 6.50 2.77
C VAL A 76 0.05 7.37 1.54
N VAL A 77 -0.17 6.73 0.40
CA VAL A 77 -0.50 7.39 -0.86
C VAL A 77 -2.02 7.41 -1.02
N SER A 78 -2.61 8.61 -0.96
CA SER A 78 -4.06 8.84 -1.03
C SER A 78 -4.39 10.00 -1.97
N GLY A 79 -5.67 10.38 -2.09
CA GLY A 79 -6.09 11.49 -2.95
C GLY A 79 -5.50 12.87 -2.63
N VAL A 80 -4.84 13.02 -1.48
CA VAL A 80 -4.16 14.26 -1.04
C VAL A 80 -2.62 14.13 -1.06
N TYR A 81 -2.09 13.10 -1.72
CA TYR A 81 -0.66 12.85 -1.77
C TYR A 81 0.08 13.86 -2.67
N ASP A 82 1.18 14.41 -2.17
CA ASP A 82 2.11 15.28 -2.91
C ASP A 82 3.52 14.64 -2.92
N PRO A 83 4.08 14.27 -4.09
CA PRO A 83 5.41 13.68 -4.19
C PRO A 83 6.51 14.65 -3.73
N GLY A 84 6.30 15.96 -3.88
CA GLY A 84 7.23 16.98 -3.38
C GLY A 84 7.29 17.06 -1.85
N GLN A 85 6.33 16.40 -1.18
CA GLN A 85 6.23 16.31 0.28
C GLN A 85 6.13 14.86 0.75
N ASP A 86 6.69 13.89 0.01
CA ASP A 86 6.56 12.44 0.27
C ASP A 86 6.81 12.06 1.74
N GLU A 87 7.83 12.67 2.36
CA GLU A 87 8.19 12.39 3.74
C GLU A 87 7.07 12.71 4.76
N ARG A 88 6.20 13.69 4.46
CA ARG A 88 5.02 14.03 5.29
C ARG A 88 3.90 12.99 5.18
N HIS A 89 3.96 12.13 4.18
CA HIS A 89 2.97 11.09 3.93
C HIS A 89 3.34 9.73 4.55
N TYR A 90 4.39 9.67 5.37
CA TYR A 90 4.70 8.47 6.15
C TYR A 90 3.95 8.46 7.48
N LEU A 91 3.34 7.32 7.77
CA LEU A 91 2.73 7.02 9.04
C LEU A 91 3.70 6.21 9.90
N ASP A 92 3.89 6.63 11.15
CA ASP A 92 4.62 5.87 12.15
C ASP A 92 3.74 4.76 12.73
N LEU A 93 4.31 3.57 12.81
CA LEU A 93 3.71 2.37 13.39
C LEU A 93 4.52 1.97 14.62
N PRO A 94 3.88 1.71 15.78
CA PRO A 94 4.55 1.14 16.94
C PRO A 94 5.26 -0.19 16.62
N SER A 95 4.59 -1.04 15.83
CA SER A 95 5.17 -2.19 15.15
C SER A 95 4.29 -2.60 13.96
N PRO A 96 4.86 -3.15 12.88
CA PRO A 96 4.08 -3.76 11.80
C PRO A 96 3.19 -4.91 12.27
N ARG A 97 3.67 -5.77 13.18
CA ARG A 97 2.93 -6.95 13.65
C ARG A 97 1.71 -6.60 14.51
N ASP A 98 1.77 -5.53 15.31
CA ASP A 98 0.60 -5.07 16.08
C ASP A 98 -0.43 -4.38 15.18
N SER A 99 0.02 -3.90 14.01
CA SER A 99 -0.81 -3.15 13.07
C SER A 99 -1.52 -4.08 12.09
N PHE A 100 -0.83 -5.08 11.55
CA PHE A 100 -1.29 -5.87 10.40
C PHE A 100 -1.11 -7.38 10.59
N ASP A 101 -1.96 -8.14 9.92
CA ASP A 101 -1.88 -9.60 9.87
C ASP A 101 -1.06 -10.05 8.64
N VAL A 102 -1.16 -9.31 7.54
CA VAL A 102 -0.44 -9.57 6.29
C VAL A 102 0.09 -8.26 5.72
N VAL A 103 1.29 -8.28 5.16
CA VAL A 103 1.83 -7.19 4.34
C VAL A 103 2.11 -7.71 2.94
N ALA A 104 1.58 -7.05 1.92
CA ALA A 104 1.95 -7.27 0.54
C ALA A 104 2.68 -6.03 -0.01
N VAL A 105 3.83 -6.25 -0.63
CA VAL A 105 4.59 -5.21 -1.32
C VAL A 105 4.67 -5.52 -2.82
N VAL A 106 4.27 -4.54 -3.63
CA VAL A 106 4.40 -4.57 -5.09
C VAL A 106 5.64 -3.76 -5.49
N PRO A 107 6.68 -4.35 -6.11
CA PRO A 107 7.92 -3.61 -6.38
C PRO A 107 7.75 -2.39 -7.28
N THR A 108 6.90 -2.51 -8.31
CA THR A 108 6.61 -1.43 -9.26
C THR A 108 5.11 -1.37 -9.56
N VAL A 109 4.51 -0.18 -9.45
CA VAL A 109 3.10 0.07 -9.79
C VAL A 109 2.97 0.93 -11.05
N CYS A 110 1.86 0.77 -11.76
CA CYS A 110 1.47 1.62 -12.87
C CYS A 110 0.16 2.35 -12.57
N ALA A 111 -0.13 3.39 -13.36
CA ALA A 111 -1.36 4.15 -13.23
C ALA A 111 -2.57 3.25 -13.52
N VAL A 112 -3.61 3.39 -12.71
CA VAL A 112 -4.88 2.71 -12.97
C VAL A 112 -5.45 3.16 -14.31
N HIS A 113 -6.03 2.21 -15.04
CA HIS A 113 -6.79 2.48 -16.25
C HIS A 113 -8.28 2.44 -15.90
N PRO A 114 -8.91 3.58 -15.59
CA PRO A 114 -10.33 3.59 -15.29
C PRO A 114 -11.10 3.06 -16.51
N LEU A 115 -12.01 2.12 -16.27
CA LEU A 115 -12.98 1.75 -17.30
C LEU A 115 -13.79 3.01 -17.59
N SER A 116 -13.67 3.55 -18.80
CA SER A 116 -14.44 4.73 -19.19
C SER A 116 -15.92 4.39 -19.03
N ALA A 117 -16.61 5.03 -18.08
CA ALA A 117 -18.06 5.03 -18.09
C ALA A 117 -18.49 5.60 -19.45
N ALA A 118 -19.30 4.85 -20.19
CA ALA A 118 -19.76 5.17 -21.54
C ALA A 118 -19.99 6.68 -21.78
N THR A 119 -19.08 7.37 -22.46
CA THR A 119 -19.21 8.81 -22.75
C THR A 119 -18.87 9.15 -24.21
N ALA A 120 -19.12 8.24 -25.15
CA ALA A 120 -19.12 8.60 -26.58
C ALA A 120 -20.15 7.89 -27.46
N ARG A 121 -20.63 6.69 -27.11
CA ARG A 121 -21.66 6.00 -27.92
C ARG A 121 -23.07 6.57 -27.77
N ASP A 122 -23.33 7.34 -26.71
CA ASP A 122 -24.65 7.91 -26.43
C ASP A 122 -24.80 9.39 -26.83
N ALA A 123 -23.69 10.08 -27.15
CA ALA A 123 -23.69 11.47 -27.59
C ALA A 123 -23.88 11.63 -29.11
N ALA A 124 -23.69 10.55 -29.88
CA ALA A 124 -23.87 10.54 -31.33
C ALA A 124 -25.28 10.09 -31.78
N GLY A 125 -26.13 9.62 -30.86
CA GLY A 125 -27.48 9.10 -31.18
C GLY A 125 -28.65 10.02 -30.84
N ARG A 126 -28.42 11.27 -30.43
CA ARG A 126 -29.47 12.22 -30.01
C ARG A 126 -29.34 13.62 -30.63
N ARG A 127 -28.80 13.72 -31.85
CA ARG A 127 -28.74 14.97 -32.62
C ARG A 127 -29.12 14.77 -34.08
N ASP A 128 -30.21 14.05 -34.34
CA ASP A 128 -30.91 14.04 -35.63
C ASP A 128 -32.39 13.69 -35.37
N GLU A 129 -33.16 14.67 -34.91
CA GLU A 129 -34.63 14.78 -35.07
C GLU A 129 -35.00 16.27 -35.18
#